data_AF-A0A117QN81-F1
#
_entry.id   AF-A0A117QN81-F1
#
_cell.length_a   1.000
_cell.length_b   1.000
_cell.length_c   1.000
_cell.angle_alpha   90.00
_cell.angle_beta   90.00
_cell.angle_gamma   90.00
#
_symmetry.space_group_name_H-M   'P 1'
#
loop_
_entity.id
_entity.type
_entity.pdbx_description
1 polymer ?
#
loop_
_entity_poly.entity_id
_entity_poly.type
_entity_poly.pdbx_seq_one_letter_code
_entity_poly.pdbx_strand_id
1 'polypeptide(L)'
;MPIHLTAPEAAPGGPDGKGWNRLSLNAHFGQAAQCALRPQRWAALLESQDTRRARWGGFGPCVNGGKCDACPLLAALHDQCTVVPFNAPRVLVRVEPVYPPDAMFAGPAGWRLWPTLGPDDRDYRDRRPWSWEDVVRVHGWEVGRAYVDEHGDGFWLERTTRVPAVGVSIRSKARASFTRHSFAVASTGVAMLHCGGGACTHDEELLNAISHACPGPDGADEERVPVRWWQDIQLAPEPVGAYRFAAAVSPYSVRIVARDRELREWGRLTLTGSGWTTERVLAAGGALRAHLAGPAS
;
A
#
# COMPACT_ATOMS: atom_id res chain seq x y z
N MET A 1 16.14 -18.38 4.06
CA MET A 1 15.95 -17.20 4.94
C MET A 1 15.37 -17.70 6.25
N PRO A 2 15.86 -17.28 7.43
CA PRO A 2 15.34 -17.79 8.69
C PRO A 2 13.97 -17.19 8.99
N ILE A 3 12.91 -17.95 8.70
CA ILE A 3 11.56 -17.67 9.18
C ILE A 3 11.40 -18.15 10.64
N HIS A 4 12.16 -19.17 11.01
CA HIS A 4 12.24 -19.69 12.36
C HIS A 4 13.37 -19.02 13.13
N LEU A 5 13.02 -18.39 14.25
CA LEU A 5 13.95 -17.68 15.12
C LEU A 5 14.11 -18.45 16.43
N THR A 6 15.20 -19.19 16.56
CA THR A 6 15.50 -19.94 17.79
C THR A 6 15.72 -18.96 18.95
N ALA A 7 15.26 -19.35 20.14
CA ALA A 7 15.58 -18.61 21.35
C ALA A 7 17.09 -18.56 21.55
N PRO A 8 17.67 -17.40 21.87
CA PRO A 8 19.09 -17.31 22.16
C PRO A 8 19.42 -18.19 23.37
N GLU A 9 20.52 -18.93 23.29
CA GLU A 9 21.04 -19.68 24.44
C GLU A 9 21.52 -18.70 25.51
N ALA A 10 21.19 -18.97 26.77
CA ALA A 10 21.70 -18.18 27.88
C ALA A 10 23.22 -18.35 27.96
N ALA A 11 23.96 -17.24 27.97
CA ALA A 11 25.42 -17.29 28.08
C ALA A 11 25.82 -17.88 29.43
N PRO A 12 26.63 -18.96 29.49
CA PRO A 12 27.00 -19.63 30.74
C PRO A 12 28.00 -18.75 31.52
N GLY A 13 27.49 -17.75 32.22
CA GLY A 13 28.28 -16.82 33.03
C GLY A 13 27.47 -15.94 33.98
N GLY A 14 26.17 -16.25 34.14
CA GLY A 14 25.29 -15.55 35.07
C GLY A 14 25.63 -15.89 36.53
N PRO A 15 25.18 -15.08 37.51
CA PRO A 15 25.47 -15.27 38.93
C PRO A 15 25.03 -16.64 39.48
N ASP A 16 24.11 -17.31 38.80
CA ASP A 16 23.58 -18.63 39.15
C ASP A 16 24.35 -19.81 38.51
N GLY A 17 25.41 -19.53 37.73
CA GLY A 17 26.18 -20.53 37.00
C GLY A 17 25.44 -21.19 35.84
N LYS A 18 24.18 -20.80 35.58
CA LYS A 18 23.33 -21.33 34.50
C LYS A 18 23.09 -20.30 33.40
N GLY A 19 23.67 -19.11 33.54
CA GLY A 19 23.59 -18.05 32.55
C GLY A 19 22.37 -17.14 32.65
N TRP A 20 21.53 -17.33 33.67
CA TRP A 20 20.35 -16.50 33.88
C TRP A 20 20.70 -15.35 34.83
N ASN A 21 20.46 -14.11 34.40
CA ASN A 21 20.37 -12.97 35.30
C ASN A 21 18.88 -12.63 35.57
N ARG A 22 18.56 -11.92 36.67
CA ARG A 22 17.17 -11.55 37.02
C ARG A 22 16.42 -10.82 35.89
N LEU A 23 17.14 -10.14 34.99
CA LEU A 23 16.59 -9.50 33.79
C LEU A 23 16.20 -10.52 32.71
N SER A 24 16.99 -11.58 32.52
CA SER A 24 16.73 -12.66 31.55
C SER A 24 15.50 -13.51 31.92
N LEU A 25 15.20 -13.70 33.21
CA LEU A 25 14.02 -14.45 33.64
C LEU A 25 12.71 -13.75 33.25
N ASN A 26 12.66 -12.41 33.34
CA ASN A 26 11.50 -11.63 32.91
C ASN A 26 11.47 -11.32 31.41
N ALA A 27 12.64 -11.24 30.77
CA ALA A 27 12.75 -10.97 29.33
C ALA A 27 12.48 -12.21 28.45
N HIS A 28 12.67 -13.43 28.99
CA HIS A 28 12.61 -14.67 28.21
C HIS A 28 11.55 -15.67 28.69
N PHE A 29 10.70 -15.35 29.69
CA PHE A 29 9.63 -16.21 30.29
C PHE A 29 9.10 -17.31 29.36
N GLY A 30 9.80 -18.44 29.28
CA GLY A 30 9.42 -19.58 28.44
C GLY A 30 9.14 -19.27 26.96
N GLN A 31 9.67 -18.18 26.39
CA GLN A 31 9.38 -17.83 25.01
C GLN A 31 10.04 -18.84 24.07
N ALA A 32 9.21 -19.74 23.56
CA ALA A 32 9.54 -20.71 22.52
C ALA A 32 10.15 -20.01 21.28
N ALA A 33 10.71 -20.81 20.38
CA ALA A 33 11.17 -20.29 19.10
C ALA A 33 10.07 -19.44 18.43
N GLN A 34 10.47 -18.34 17.82
CA GLN A 34 9.56 -17.35 17.24
C GLN A 34 9.47 -17.52 15.71
N CYS A 35 8.45 -16.89 15.12
CA CYS A 35 8.26 -16.86 13.66
C CYS A 35 8.43 -15.42 13.14
N ALA A 36 9.39 -15.20 12.25
CA ALA A 36 9.65 -13.89 11.64
C ALA A 36 8.46 -13.33 10.83
N LEU A 37 7.46 -14.16 10.51
CA LEU A 37 6.21 -13.75 9.85
C LEU A 37 5.08 -13.38 10.82
N ARG A 38 5.34 -13.37 12.13
CA ARG A 38 4.36 -13.02 13.18
C ARG A 38 4.85 -11.84 14.02
N PRO A 39 5.02 -10.64 13.45
CA PRO A 39 5.47 -9.50 14.23
C PRO A 39 4.45 -9.18 15.34
N GLN A 40 4.94 -8.64 16.45
CA GLN A 40 4.09 -8.18 17.56
C GLN A 40 4.21 -6.66 17.79
N ARG A 41 5.04 -5.99 16.99
CA ARG A 41 5.33 -4.57 17.08
C ARG A 41 5.82 -4.05 15.73
N TRP A 42 5.72 -2.74 15.52
CA TRP A 42 6.11 -2.09 14.27
C TRP A 42 7.55 -2.39 13.83
N ALA A 43 8.52 -2.35 14.76
CA ALA A 43 9.92 -2.65 14.42
C ALA A 43 10.10 -4.08 13.88
N ALA A 44 9.37 -5.05 14.44
CA ALA A 44 9.38 -6.43 13.97
C ALA A 44 8.63 -6.59 12.65
N LEU A 45 7.59 -5.79 12.40
CA LEU A 45 6.90 -5.76 11.11
C LEU A 45 7.84 -5.27 9.99
N LEU A 46 8.70 -4.29 10.26
CA LEU A 46 9.73 -3.87 9.29
C LEU A 46 10.71 -5.02 9.01
N GLU A 47 11.17 -5.71 10.05
CA GLU A 47 12.02 -6.88 9.92
C GLU A 47 11.34 -8.05 9.20
N SER A 48 10.01 -8.21 9.32
CA SER A 48 9.28 -9.28 8.62
C SER A 48 9.22 -9.08 7.11
N GLN A 49 9.33 -7.84 6.62
CA GLN A 49 9.41 -7.54 5.18
C GLN A 49 10.71 -8.08 4.55
N ASP A 50 11.78 -8.16 5.33
CA ASP A 50 13.03 -8.81 4.95
C ASP A 50 13.54 -9.67 6.10
N THR A 51 13.07 -10.92 6.13
CA THR A 51 13.36 -11.87 7.22
C THR A 51 14.85 -12.18 7.41
N ARG A 52 15.73 -11.78 6.48
CA ARG A 52 17.20 -11.85 6.70
C ARG A 52 17.67 -10.94 7.84
N ARG A 53 16.89 -9.89 8.15
CA ARG A 53 17.17 -8.92 9.22
C ARG A 53 16.49 -9.28 10.54
N ALA A 54 15.62 -10.28 10.54
CA ALA A 54 14.79 -10.62 11.69
C ALA A 54 15.63 -11.11 12.87
N ARG A 55 15.38 -10.51 14.05
CA ARG A 55 16.03 -10.88 15.32
C ARG A 55 15.01 -11.39 16.33
N TRP A 56 15.44 -12.29 17.19
CA TRP A 56 14.61 -12.80 18.28
C TRP A 56 14.17 -11.66 19.22
N GLY A 57 12.92 -11.71 19.69
CA GLY A 57 12.37 -10.80 20.73
C GLY A 57 11.28 -9.83 20.26
N GLY A 58 10.89 -9.84 18.99
CA GLY A 58 9.84 -8.97 18.44
C GLY A 58 8.65 -9.71 17.81
N PHE A 59 8.67 -11.03 17.86
CA PHE A 59 7.81 -11.90 17.08
C PHE A 59 7.05 -12.89 17.96
N GLY A 60 5.87 -13.30 17.50
CA GLY A 60 5.04 -14.32 18.12
C GLY A 60 5.63 -15.73 17.96
N PRO A 61 5.09 -16.70 18.71
CA PRO A 61 5.62 -18.06 18.75
C PRO A 61 5.54 -18.76 17.40
N CYS A 62 6.51 -19.61 17.11
CA CYS A 62 6.51 -20.48 15.94
C CYS A 62 5.45 -21.58 16.12
N VAL A 63 4.55 -21.69 15.14
CA VAL A 63 3.46 -22.68 15.16
C VAL A 63 3.86 -24.02 14.56
N ASN A 64 4.98 -24.10 13.82
CA ASN A 64 5.40 -25.32 13.10
C ASN A 64 6.79 -25.83 13.48
N GLY A 65 7.34 -25.38 14.62
CA GLY A 65 8.62 -25.88 15.16
C GLY A 65 9.79 -25.87 14.16
N GLY A 66 9.89 -24.83 13.33
CA GLY A 66 10.96 -24.70 12.34
C GLY A 66 10.75 -25.41 11.00
N LYS A 67 9.65 -26.15 10.81
CA LYS A 67 9.31 -26.80 9.52
C LYS A 67 8.71 -25.78 8.55
N CYS A 68 9.54 -24.88 8.00
CA CYS A 68 9.06 -23.75 7.20
C CYS A 68 8.44 -24.15 5.86
N ASP A 69 8.88 -25.25 5.24
CA ASP A 69 8.43 -25.67 3.91
C ASP A 69 6.93 -26.03 3.85
N ALA A 70 6.37 -26.51 4.96
CA ALA A 70 4.95 -26.83 5.12
C ALA A 70 4.25 -25.87 6.11
N CYS A 71 4.80 -24.67 6.31
CA CYS A 71 4.27 -23.72 7.28
C CYS A 71 3.00 -23.05 6.76
N PRO A 72 1.85 -23.15 7.46
CA PRO A 72 0.60 -22.54 7.01
C PRO A 72 0.68 -21.01 6.96
N LEU A 73 1.53 -20.37 7.77
CA LEU A 73 1.74 -18.93 7.71
C LEU A 73 2.50 -18.51 6.45
N LEU A 74 3.48 -19.30 6.02
CA LEU A 74 4.21 -19.04 4.78
C LEU A 74 3.31 -19.29 3.56
N ALA A 75 2.51 -20.37 3.58
CA ALA A 75 1.51 -20.63 2.55
C ALA A 75 0.50 -19.47 2.46
N ALA A 76 -0.08 -19.06 3.60
CA ALA A 76 -1.02 -17.95 3.65
C ALA A 76 -0.42 -16.62 3.18
N LEU A 77 0.90 -16.38 3.35
CA LEU A 77 1.54 -15.18 2.82
C LEU A 77 1.53 -15.11 1.29
N HIS A 78 1.62 -16.26 0.63
CA HIS A 78 1.56 -16.35 -0.83
C HIS A 78 0.12 -16.42 -1.35
N ASP A 79 -0.75 -17.15 -0.65
CA ASP A 79 -2.10 -17.47 -1.13
C ASP A 79 -3.16 -16.46 -0.69
N GLN A 80 -2.89 -15.69 0.36
CA GLN A 80 -3.84 -14.73 0.94
C GLN A 80 -3.26 -13.31 0.90
N CYS A 81 -4.13 -12.35 0.60
CA CYS A 81 -3.80 -10.93 0.59
C CYS A 81 -4.76 -10.19 1.50
N THR A 82 -4.20 -9.41 2.43
CA THR A 82 -5.00 -8.47 3.22
C THR A 82 -5.23 -7.22 2.38
N VAL A 83 -6.49 -7.01 1.98
CA VAL A 83 -6.89 -5.85 1.20
C VAL A 83 -7.01 -4.62 2.10
N VAL A 84 -6.28 -3.56 1.78
CA VAL A 84 -6.43 -2.25 2.42
C VAL A 84 -7.70 -1.57 1.89
N PRO A 85 -8.75 -1.35 2.71
CA PRO A 85 -10.09 -0.99 2.23
C PRO A 85 -10.22 0.49 1.82
N PHE A 86 -9.12 1.16 1.49
CA PHE A 86 -9.08 2.59 1.20
C PHE A 86 -8.46 2.82 -0.16
N ASN A 87 -8.97 3.81 -0.91
CA ASN A 87 -8.33 4.36 -2.10
C ASN A 87 -7.66 5.71 -1.78
N ALA A 88 -6.66 5.65 -0.90
CA ALA A 88 -5.84 6.78 -0.48
C ALA A 88 -4.34 6.51 -0.77
N PRO A 89 -3.51 7.55 -0.95
CA PRO A 89 -2.06 7.39 -1.18
C PRO A 89 -1.32 6.85 0.05
N ARG A 90 -1.85 7.13 1.24
CA ARG A 90 -1.36 6.58 2.52
C ARG A 90 -2.53 6.27 3.43
N VAL A 91 -2.34 5.29 4.31
CA VAL A 91 -3.31 4.85 5.32
C VAL A 91 -2.59 4.79 6.66
N LEU A 92 -3.17 5.40 7.69
CA LEU A 92 -2.63 5.26 9.04
C LEU A 92 -3.17 3.95 9.64
N VAL A 93 -2.32 3.15 10.24
CA VAL A 93 -2.72 1.95 11.00
C VAL A 93 -2.47 2.24 12.47
N ARG A 94 -3.54 2.41 13.24
CA ARG A 94 -3.48 2.64 14.69
C ARG A 94 -3.31 1.32 15.43
N VAL A 95 -2.44 1.28 16.43
CA VAL A 95 -2.13 0.08 17.21
C VAL A 95 -2.74 0.22 18.60
N GLU A 96 -3.73 -0.60 18.89
CA GLU A 96 -4.43 -0.59 20.17
C GLU A 96 -4.07 -1.85 20.98
N PRO A 97 -3.46 -1.71 22.18
CA PRO A 97 -3.22 -2.84 23.06
C PRO A 97 -4.55 -3.39 23.63
N VAL A 98 -4.67 -4.71 23.69
CA VAL A 98 -5.81 -5.40 24.30
C VAL A 98 -5.38 -5.97 25.64
N TYR A 99 -6.05 -5.55 26.71
CA TYR A 99 -5.80 -6.03 28.07
C TYR A 99 -6.89 -7.02 28.51
N PRO A 100 -6.54 -8.10 29.23
CA PRO A 100 -7.51 -8.95 29.91
C PRO A 100 -8.35 -8.14 30.92
N PRO A 101 -9.62 -8.50 31.17
CA PRO A 101 -10.48 -7.82 32.14
C PRO A 101 -9.87 -7.72 33.54
N ASP A 102 -9.11 -8.73 33.96
CA ASP A 102 -8.56 -8.86 35.32
C ASP A 102 -7.06 -8.52 35.41
N ALA A 103 -6.48 -7.96 34.34
CA ALA A 103 -5.05 -7.65 34.30
C ALA A 103 -4.75 -6.25 34.85
N MET A 104 -4.54 -6.15 36.16
CA MET A 104 -4.11 -4.89 36.78
C MET A 104 -2.59 -4.64 36.63
N PHE A 105 -1.78 -5.69 36.42
CA PHE A 105 -0.31 -5.62 36.34
C PHE A 105 0.31 -6.45 35.20
N ALA A 106 -0.50 -7.01 34.29
CA ALA A 106 0.01 -7.75 33.15
C ALA A 106 0.12 -6.85 31.91
N GLY A 107 1.08 -7.14 31.03
CA GLY A 107 1.17 -6.51 29.72
C GLY A 107 -0.04 -6.85 28.83
N PRO A 108 -0.13 -6.24 27.64
CA PRO A 108 -1.22 -6.53 26.71
C PRO A 108 -1.26 -8.02 26.34
N ALA A 109 -2.46 -8.60 26.32
CA ALA A 109 -2.70 -9.96 25.85
C ALA A 109 -2.68 -10.06 24.30
N GLY A 110 -2.77 -8.92 23.61
CA GLY A 110 -2.69 -8.82 22.17
C GLY A 110 -2.82 -7.39 21.67
N TRP A 111 -2.99 -7.24 20.36
CA TRP A 111 -3.14 -5.94 19.71
C TRP A 111 -4.26 -6.00 18.67
N ARG A 112 -4.97 -4.88 18.53
CA ARG A 112 -5.88 -4.61 17.42
C ARG A 112 -5.28 -3.50 16.58
N LEU A 113 -5.24 -3.72 15.27
CA LEU A 113 -4.70 -2.76 14.32
C LEU A 113 -5.83 -2.17 13.51
N TRP A 114 -5.96 -0.85 13.51
CA TRP A 114 -7.09 -0.17 12.91
C TRP A 114 -6.63 0.68 11.74
N PRO A 115 -6.89 0.25 10.49
CA PRO A 115 -6.54 1.06 9.33
C PRO A 115 -7.55 2.21 9.18
N THR A 116 -7.03 3.41 8.91
CA THR A 116 -7.77 4.68 8.85
C THR A 116 -7.23 5.58 7.72
N LEU A 117 -8.08 6.46 7.19
CA LEU A 117 -7.70 7.48 6.20
C LEU A 117 -6.74 8.54 6.76
N GLY A 118 -6.64 8.68 8.08
CA GLY A 118 -5.76 9.66 8.71
C GLY A 118 -5.98 9.83 10.21
N PRO A 119 -5.31 10.80 10.83
CA PRO A 119 -5.42 11.03 12.27
C PRO A 119 -6.83 11.47 12.69
N ASP A 120 -7.53 12.22 11.82
CA ASP A 120 -8.83 12.84 12.10
C ASP A 120 -10.04 11.90 11.92
N ASP A 121 -9.84 10.67 11.42
CA ASP A 121 -10.90 9.68 11.29
C ASP A 121 -11.33 9.24 12.69
N ARG A 122 -12.57 9.55 13.10
CA ARG A 122 -13.08 9.23 14.45
C ARG A 122 -13.79 7.88 14.52
N ASP A 123 -14.24 7.38 13.37
CA ASP A 123 -15.08 6.19 13.27
C ASP A 123 -14.27 4.95 12.90
N TYR A 124 -12.93 5.02 13.04
CA TYR A 124 -12.04 3.94 12.64
C TYR A 124 -12.29 2.62 13.38
N ARG A 125 -12.87 2.69 14.59
CA ARG A 125 -13.23 1.53 15.42
C ARG A 125 -14.47 0.78 14.96
N ASP A 126 -15.26 1.34 14.04
CA ASP A 126 -16.47 0.69 13.50
C ASP A 126 -16.14 -0.36 12.43
N ARG A 127 -14.88 -0.42 12.00
CA ARG A 127 -14.39 -1.35 10.98
C ARG A 127 -13.96 -2.69 11.60
N ARG A 128 -13.56 -3.66 10.79
CA ARG A 128 -12.94 -4.88 11.33
C ARG A 128 -11.47 -4.58 11.67
N PRO A 129 -11.02 -4.80 12.92
CA PRO A 129 -9.61 -4.65 13.25
C PRO A 129 -8.78 -5.73 12.57
N TRP A 130 -7.55 -5.38 12.22
CA TRP A 130 -6.51 -6.28 11.75
C TRP A 130 -5.71 -6.84 12.92
N SER A 131 -5.11 -8.00 12.68
CA SER A 131 -3.99 -8.52 13.43
C SER A 131 -2.67 -8.10 12.80
N TRP A 132 -1.56 -8.26 13.52
CA TRP A 132 -0.24 -8.08 12.92
C TRP A 132 0.02 -9.02 11.73
N GLU A 133 -0.51 -10.24 11.77
CA GLU A 133 -0.40 -11.21 10.68
C GLU A 133 -1.16 -10.75 9.43
N ASP A 134 -2.28 -10.04 9.61
CA ASP A 134 -2.99 -9.41 8.48
C ASP A 134 -2.09 -8.35 7.82
N VAL A 135 -1.38 -7.53 8.60
CA VAL A 135 -0.50 -6.49 8.04
C VAL A 135 0.69 -7.07 7.28
N VAL A 136 1.26 -8.19 7.73
CA VAL A 136 2.33 -8.87 6.98
C VAL A 136 1.87 -9.30 5.58
N ARG A 137 0.58 -9.61 5.42
CA ARG A 137 -0.02 -10.01 4.14
C ARG A 137 -0.56 -8.84 3.30
N VAL A 138 -0.30 -7.60 3.69
CA VAL A 138 -0.66 -6.45 2.88
C VAL A 138 0.30 -6.35 1.71
N HIS A 139 -0.22 -6.59 0.50
CA HIS A 139 0.57 -6.49 -0.74
C HIS A 139 0.39 -5.14 -1.41
N GLY A 140 1.48 -4.66 -2.03
CA GLY A 140 1.47 -3.40 -2.78
C GLY A 140 1.39 -2.14 -1.92
N TRP A 141 1.68 -2.26 -0.63
CA TRP A 141 1.94 -1.14 0.27
C TRP A 141 3.31 -1.31 0.92
N GLU A 142 3.99 -0.21 1.14
CA GLU A 142 5.20 -0.12 1.92
C GLU A 142 4.87 0.26 3.36
N VAL A 143 5.54 -0.40 4.31
CA VAL A 143 5.45 -0.05 5.72
C VAL A 143 6.29 1.21 5.94
N GLY A 144 5.60 2.32 6.12
CA GLY A 144 6.19 3.64 6.35
C GLY A 144 6.56 3.87 7.81
N ARG A 145 6.68 5.16 8.15
CA ARG A 145 7.14 5.62 9.46
C ARG A 145 6.17 5.27 10.58
N ALA A 146 6.72 5.01 11.77
CA ALA A 146 5.97 5.03 13.00
C ALA A 146 5.31 6.41 13.21
N TYR A 147 4.15 6.40 13.85
CA TYR A 147 3.33 7.56 14.13
C TYR A 147 2.82 7.47 15.57
N VAL A 148 2.80 8.59 16.29
CA VAL A 148 2.31 8.65 17.67
C VAL A 148 1.52 9.94 17.82
N ASP A 149 0.33 9.86 18.39
CA ASP A 149 -0.54 10.99 18.68
C ASP A 149 -1.27 10.81 20.03
N GLU A 150 -2.23 11.69 20.33
CA GLU A 150 -3.04 11.61 21.56
C GLU A 150 -3.88 10.32 21.68
N HIS A 151 -4.08 9.60 20.59
CA HIS A 151 -4.82 8.34 20.56
C HIS A 151 -3.91 7.10 20.68
N GLY A 152 -2.58 7.28 20.68
CA GLY A 152 -1.59 6.25 20.93
C GLY A 152 -0.66 6.00 19.75
N ASP A 153 -0.16 4.77 19.66
CA ASP A 153 0.81 4.36 18.65
C ASP A 153 0.14 4.01 17.31
N GLY A 154 0.88 4.17 16.24
CA GLY A 154 0.48 3.80 14.89
C GLY A 154 1.66 3.77 13.92
N PHE A 155 1.37 3.52 12.66
CA PHE A 155 2.33 3.65 11.57
C PHE A 155 1.62 3.87 10.23
N TRP A 156 2.33 4.46 9.28
CA TRP A 156 1.81 4.66 7.94
C TRP A 156 2.02 3.44 7.07
N LEU A 157 1.01 3.11 6.26
CA LEU A 157 1.16 2.32 5.05
C LEU A 157 1.15 3.28 3.87
N GLU A 158 2.15 3.17 3.01
CA GLU A 158 2.34 4.01 1.82
C GLU A 158 2.07 3.17 0.58
N ARG A 159 1.22 3.67 -0.32
CA ARG A 159 0.81 2.87 -1.48
C ARG A 159 1.94 2.78 -2.49
N THR A 160 2.15 1.58 -3.05
CA THR A 160 3.07 1.35 -4.17
C THR A 160 2.31 1.12 -5.48
N THR A 161 2.96 1.34 -6.62
CA THR A 161 2.45 1.05 -7.97
C THR A 161 2.41 -0.43 -8.33
N ARG A 162 2.76 -1.33 -7.41
CA ARG A 162 2.78 -2.78 -7.66
C ARG A 162 1.40 -3.44 -7.69
N VAL A 163 0.38 -2.77 -7.14
CA VAL A 163 -1.00 -3.28 -7.12
C VAL A 163 -1.99 -2.18 -7.55
N PRO A 164 -3.11 -2.55 -8.18
CA PRO A 164 -4.15 -1.59 -8.54
C PRO A 164 -4.86 -1.03 -7.29
N ALA A 165 -5.51 0.12 -7.43
CA ALA A 165 -6.39 0.65 -6.40
C ALA A 165 -7.58 -0.29 -6.16
N VAL A 166 -7.92 -0.44 -4.87
CA VAL A 166 -9.08 -1.23 -4.46
C VAL A 166 -10.35 -0.63 -5.03
N GLY A 167 -11.19 -1.49 -5.61
CA GLY A 167 -12.45 -1.09 -6.24
C GLY A 167 -12.32 -0.54 -7.66
N VAL A 168 -11.10 -0.44 -8.21
CA VAL A 168 -10.88 -0.03 -9.60
C VAL A 168 -10.68 -1.29 -10.46
N SER A 169 -11.53 -1.45 -11.47
CA SER A 169 -11.37 -2.47 -12.50
C SER A 169 -10.69 -1.87 -13.74
N ILE A 170 -9.69 -2.57 -14.27
CA ILE A 170 -8.93 -2.16 -15.44
C ILE A 170 -9.18 -3.17 -16.56
N ARG A 171 -9.61 -2.69 -17.73
CA ARG A 171 -9.83 -3.55 -18.92
C ARG A 171 -9.00 -3.03 -20.08
N SER A 172 -8.23 -3.92 -20.70
CA SER A 172 -7.36 -3.62 -21.82
C SER A 172 -7.94 -4.16 -23.12
N LYS A 173 -7.92 -3.35 -24.19
CA LYS A 173 -8.33 -3.75 -25.54
C LYS A 173 -7.32 -3.28 -26.57
N ALA A 174 -6.56 -4.22 -27.13
CA ALA A 174 -5.66 -3.97 -28.24
C ALA A 174 -6.44 -3.73 -29.55
N ARG A 175 -5.95 -2.80 -30.37
CA ARG A 175 -6.41 -2.50 -31.73
C ARG A 175 -5.20 -2.44 -32.66
N ALA A 176 -5.43 -2.40 -33.97
CA ALA A 176 -4.36 -2.42 -34.97
C ALA A 176 -3.34 -1.28 -34.81
N SER A 177 -3.78 -0.09 -34.37
CA SER A 177 -2.93 1.11 -34.27
C SER A 177 -2.76 1.66 -32.85
N PHE A 178 -3.45 1.11 -31.86
CA PHE A 178 -3.38 1.55 -30.47
C PHE A 178 -3.89 0.49 -29.52
N THR A 179 -3.55 0.63 -28.24
CA THR A 179 -4.19 -0.14 -27.17
C THR A 179 -4.91 0.80 -26.22
N ARG A 180 -6.07 0.36 -25.72
CA ARG A 180 -6.94 1.15 -24.86
C ARG A 180 -7.13 0.47 -23.51
N HIS A 181 -6.91 1.21 -22.43
CA HIS A 181 -7.19 0.78 -21.07
C HIS A 181 -8.34 1.61 -20.51
N SER A 182 -9.42 0.95 -20.10
CA SER A 182 -10.55 1.60 -19.42
C SER A 182 -10.51 1.29 -17.94
N PHE A 183 -10.69 2.32 -17.12
CA PHE A 183 -10.74 2.26 -15.68
C PHE A 183 -12.19 2.47 -15.25
N ALA A 184 -12.73 1.56 -14.45
CA ALA A 184 -14.08 1.67 -13.94
C ALA A 184 -14.15 1.41 -12.43
N VAL A 185 -14.95 2.21 -11.74
CA VAL A 185 -15.21 2.13 -10.30
C VAL A 185 -16.71 1.97 -10.11
N ALA A 186 -17.13 0.95 -9.35
CA ALA A 186 -18.55 0.60 -9.20
C ALA A 186 -19.32 0.47 -10.53
N SER A 187 -18.65 -0.02 -11.59
CA SER A 187 -19.15 -0.11 -12.98
C SER A 187 -19.23 1.21 -13.76
N THR A 188 -18.98 2.36 -13.13
CA THR A 188 -18.89 3.65 -13.81
C THR A 188 -17.52 3.83 -14.45
N GLY A 189 -17.47 4.19 -15.73
CA GLY A 189 -16.22 4.49 -16.43
C GLY A 189 -15.65 5.85 -16.02
N VAL A 190 -14.51 5.85 -15.31
CA VAL A 190 -13.93 7.09 -14.74
C VAL A 190 -12.68 7.57 -15.48
N ALA A 191 -11.97 6.67 -16.16
CA ALA A 191 -10.83 7.06 -16.98
C ALA A 191 -10.60 6.11 -18.16
N MET A 192 -9.89 6.62 -19.16
CA MET A 192 -9.52 5.89 -20.35
C MET A 192 -8.14 6.34 -20.84
N LEU A 193 -7.19 5.42 -20.86
CA LEU A 193 -5.86 5.62 -21.42
C LEU A 193 -5.79 5.02 -22.82
N HIS A 194 -5.34 5.81 -23.79
CA HIS A 194 -5.00 5.40 -25.14
C HIS A 194 -3.48 5.43 -25.30
N CYS A 195 -2.89 4.31 -25.68
CA CYS A 195 -1.47 4.18 -25.98
C CYS A 195 -1.28 4.10 -27.49
N GLY A 196 -0.54 5.06 -28.07
CA GLY A 196 -0.19 5.08 -29.48
C GLY A 196 0.85 4.00 -29.83
N GLY A 197 0.92 3.59 -31.11
CA GLY A 197 1.97 2.68 -31.60
C GLY A 197 1.62 1.19 -31.63
N GLY A 198 0.32 0.84 -31.56
CA GLY A 198 -0.15 -0.55 -31.64
C GLY A 198 -0.04 -1.31 -30.33
N ALA A 199 1.18 -1.71 -29.95
CA ALA A 199 1.44 -2.46 -28.71
C ALA A 199 1.80 -1.52 -27.55
N CYS A 200 1.29 -1.78 -26.35
CA CYS A 200 1.69 -1.05 -25.16
C CYS A 200 3.14 -1.37 -24.80
N THR A 201 3.94 -0.33 -24.58
CA THR A 201 5.32 -0.40 -24.09
C THR A 201 5.44 -0.11 -22.60
N HIS A 202 4.32 0.04 -21.90
CA HIS A 202 4.29 0.26 -20.46
C HIS A 202 4.05 -1.05 -19.70
N ASP A 203 4.54 -1.08 -18.47
CA ASP A 203 4.23 -2.13 -17.50
C ASP A 203 2.88 -1.89 -16.83
N GLU A 204 2.55 -2.75 -15.86
CA GLU A 204 1.35 -2.59 -15.04
C GLU A 204 1.44 -1.41 -14.06
N GLU A 205 2.65 -0.90 -13.78
CA GLU A 205 2.84 0.18 -12.81
C GLU A 205 2.19 1.48 -13.26
N LEU A 206 2.25 1.81 -14.56
CA LEU A 206 1.51 2.96 -15.10
C LEU A 206 0.00 2.82 -14.86
N LEU A 207 -0.57 1.64 -15.16
CA LEU A 207 -2.00 1.41 -15.00
C LEU A 207 -2.39 1.48 -13.52
N ASN A 208 -1.58 0.91 -12.64
CA ASN A 208 -1.79 0.97 -11.21
C ASN A 208 -1.70 2.41 -10.69
N ALA A 209 -0.72 3.19 -11.10
CA ALA A 209 -0.59 4.60 -10.73
C ALA A 209 -1.82 5.44 -11.16
N ILE A 210 -2.33 5.23 -12.38
CA ILE A 210 -3.57 5.89 -12.84
C ILE A 210 -4.77 5.42 -12.01
N SER A 211 -4.84 4.13 -11.68
CA SER A 211 -5.92 3.59 -10.86
C SER A 211 -5.97 4.23 -9.46
N HIS A 212 -4.82 4.58 -8.89
CA HIS A 212 -4.74 5.26 -7.57
C HIS A 212 -5.29 6.68 -7.62
N ALA A 213 -5.20 7.34 -8.77
CA ALA A 213 -5.78 8.65 -8.97
C ALA A 213 -7.30 8.60 -9.20
N CYS A 214 -7.85 7.45 -9.61
CA CYS A 214 -9.29 7.29 -9.85
C CYS A 214 -10.11 7.56 -8.58
N PRO A 215 -11.28 8.21 -8.69
CA PRO A 215 -12.13 8.48 -7.54
C PRO A 215 -12.59 7.19 -6.85
N GLY A 216 -12.94 7.30 -5.56
CA GLY A 216 -13.60 6.21 -4.84
C GLY A 216 -15.04 5.98 -5.32
N PRO A 217 -15.72 4.94 -4.83
CA PRO A 217 -17.11 4.62 -5.21
C PRO A 217 -18.07 5.81 -5.08
N ASP A 218 -17.90 6.60 -4.00
CA ASP A 218 -18.76 7.75 -3.71
C ASP A 218 -18.54 8.95 -4.65
N GLY A 219 -17.44 8.96 -5.42
CA GLY A 219 -17.13 10.01 -6.41
C GLY A 219 -17.12 9.51 -7.85
N ALA A 220 -17.48 8.25 -8.08
CA ALA A 220 -17.52 7.64 -9.40
C ALA A 220 -18.89 7.83 -10.05
N ASP A 221 -19.11 9.00 -10.65
CA ASP A 221 -20.31 9.32 -11.41
C ASP A 221 -19.97 9.79 -12.84
N GLU A 222 -21.00 10.04 -13.65
CA GLU A 222 -20.87 10.61 -15.01
C GLU A 222 -21.14 12.12 -15.03
N GLU A 223 -21.14 12.76 -13.85
CA GLU A 223 -21.47 14.17 -13.69
C GLU A 223 -20.29 15.08 -14.08
N ARG A 224 -20.52 16.39 -13.98
CA ARG A 224 -19.52 17.39 -14.36
C ARG A 224 -18.25 17.28 -13.54
N VAL A 225 -17.13 17.39 -14.23
CA VAL A 225 -15.81 17.49 -13.59
C VAL A 225 -15.73 18.81 -12.82
N PRO A 226 -15.24 18.82 -11.56
CA PRO A 226 -15.19 20.02 -10.73
C PRO A 226 -14.09 21.00 -11.16
N VAL A 227 -13.11 20.55 -11.95
CA VAL A 227 -12.09 21.43 -12.52
C VAL A 227 -12.67 22.35 -13.59
N ARG A 228 -12.13 23.56 -13.66
CA ARG A 228 -12.61 24.63 -14.52
C ARG A 228 -11.77 24.70 -15.78
N TRP A 229 -12.39 25.09 -16.90
CA TRP A 229 -11.73 25.16 -18.21
C TRP A 229 -10.49 26.06 -18.25
N TRP A 230 -10.41 27.08 -17.41
CA TRP A 230 -9.22 27.95 -17.33
C TRP A 230 -8.04 27.31 -16.60
N GLN A 231 -8.21 26.12 -16.01
CA GLN A 231 -7.14 25.39 -15.32
C GLN A 231 -6.32 24.49 -16.27
N ASP A 232 -6.65 24.46 -17.56
CA ASP A 232 -5.98 23.61 -18.57
C ASP A 232 -4.45 23.66 -18.50
N ILE A 233 -3.87 24.86 -18.43
CA ILE A 233 -2.41 25.03 -18.39
C ILE A 233 -1.82 24.45 -17.10
N GLN A 234 -2.51 24.61 -15.97
CA GLN A 234 -2.04 24.13 -14.67
C GLN A 234 -2.13 22.61 -14.55
N LEU A 235 -3.06 21.98 -15.28
CA LEU A 235 -3.31 20.54 -15.25
C LEU A 235 -2.43 19.77 -16.24
N ALA A 236 -1.76 20.45 -17.16
CA ALA A 236 -0.82 19.83 -18.08
C ALA A 236 0.48 19.45 -17.34
N PRO A 237 0.90 18.17 -17.38
CA PRO A 237 2.18 17.77 -16.81
C PRO A 237 3.36 18.52 -17.45
N GLU A 238 4.42 18.74 -16.67
CA GLU A 238 5.67 19.31 -17.18
C GLU A 238 6.26 18.45 -18.32
N PRO A 239 6.85 19.05 -19.37
CA PRO A 239 7.57 18.33 -20.41
C PRO A 239 8.60 17.33 -19.87
N VAL A 240 8.81 16.23 -20.59
CA VAL A 240 9.85 15.25 -20.26
C VAL A 240 10.50 14.70 -21.53
N GLY A 241 11.84 14.80 -21.61
CA GLY A 241 12.59 14.38 -22.80
C GLY A 241 12.04 15.00 -24.10
N ALA A 242 11.68 14.13 -25.05
CA ALA A 242 11.09 14.52 -26.33
C ALA A 242 9.57 14.81 -26.27
N TYR A 243 8.93 14.56 -25.13
CA TYR A 243 7.49 14.63 -24.99
C TYR A 243 7.03 15.99 -24.45
N ARG A 244 5.88 16.43 -24.95
CA ARG A 244 5.14 17.62 -24.52
C ARG A 244 3.73 17.21 -24.15
N PHE A 245 3.17 17.86 -23.14
CA PHE A 245 1.82 17.59 -22.67
C PHE A 245 0.92 18.79 -22.90
N ALA A 246 -0.35 18.49 -23.19
CA ALA A 246 -1.43 19.46 -23.15
C ALA A 246 -2.59 18.86 -22.37
N ALA A 247 -3.25 19.68 -21.55
CA ALA A 247 -4.53 19.32 -20.95
C ALA A 247 -5.64 20.19 -21.54
N ALA A 248 -6.82 19.60 -21.69
CA ALA A 248 -8.03 20.28 -22.13
C ALA A 248 -9.19 19.84 -21.24
N VAL A 249 -9.80 20.79 -20.53
CA VAL A 249 -10.93 20.58 -19.64
C VAL A 249 -12.21 20.95 -20.37
N SER A 250 -13.14 20.01 -20.34
CA SER A 250 -14.51 20.15 -20.81
C SER A 250 -15.46 19.93 -19.63
N PRO A 251 -16.75 20.30 -19.73
CA PRO A 251 -17.69 20.17 -18.61
C PRO A 251 -17.74 18.78 -17.97
N TYR A 252 -17.52 17.71 -18.73
CA TYR A 252 -17.65 16.32 -18.28
C TYR A 252 -16.34 15.52 -18.36
N SER A 253 -15.25 16.13 -18.85
CA SER A 253 -13.99 15.40 -18.94
C SER A 253 -12.76 16.29 -18.94
N VAL A 254 -11.65 15.77 -18.43
CA VAL A 254 -10.31 16.30 -18.65
C VAL A 254 -9.58 15.38 -19.59
N ARG A 255 -8.94 15.93 -20.62
CA ARG A 255 -8.10 15.18 -21.54
C ARG A 255 -6.66 15.65 -21.42
N ILE A 256 -5.75 14.74 -21.09
CA ILE A 256 -4.31 14.96 -21.09
C ILE A 256 -3.71 14.21 -22.27
N VAL A 257 -2.97 14.89 -23.14
CA VAL A 257 -2.36 14.32 -24.35
C VAL A 257 -0.85 14.50 -24.29
N ALA A 258 -0.11 13.41 -24.46
CA ALA A 258 1.34 13.38 -24.62
C ALA A 258 1.68 13.26 -26.11
N ARG A 259 2.50 14.20 -26.61
CA ARG A 259 2.98 14.22 -28.00
C ARG A 259 4.49 14.31 -28.05
N ASP A 260 5.10 13.71 -29.08
CA ASP A 260 6.52 13.92 -29.37
C ASP A 260 6.77 15.22 -30.15
N ARG A 261 8.03 15.44 -30.57
CA ARG A 261 8.45 16.60 -31.37
C ARG A 261 7.80 16.65 -32.75
N GLU A 262 7.38 15.51 -33.30
CA GLU A 262 6.69 15.40 -34.57
C GLU A 262 5.16 15.50 -34.42
N LEU A 263 4.69 15.88 -33.22
CA LEU A 263 3.29 15.98 -32.84
C LEU A 263 2.51 14.65 -32.89
N ARG A 264 3.21 13.51 -32.92
CA ARG A 264 2.55 12.19 -32.87
C ARG A 264 2.04 11.95 -31.45
N GLU A 265 0.79 11.49 -31.34
CA GLU A 265 0.17 11.14 -30.06
C GLU A 265 0.75 9.81 -29.55
N TRP A 266 1.46 9.87 -28.43
CA TRP A 266 2.00 8.70 -27.75
C TRP A 266 1.06 8.17 -26.67
N GLY A 267 0.39 9.09 -26.00
CA GLY A 267 -0.52 8.77 -24.92
C GLY A 267 -1.64 9.79 -24.85
N ARG A 268 -2.86 9.33 -24.58
CA ARG A 268 -3.98 10.21 -24.24
C ARG A 268 -4.75 9.62 -23.09
N LEU A 269 -4.85 10.37 -22.02
CA LEU A 269 -5.63 10.07 -20.85
C LEU A 269 -6.89 10.93 -20.87
N THR A 270 -8.06 10.31 -20.78
CA THR A 270 -9.35 10.98 -20.66
C THR A 270 -9.95 10.62 -19.32
N LEU A 271 -10.29 11.61 -18.52
CA LEU A 271 -10.78 11.53 -17.15
C LEU A 271 -12.22 12.02 -17.14
N THR A 272 -13.17 11.22 -16.69
CA THR A 272 -14.62 11.50 -16.76
C THR A 272 -15.26 11.44 -15.38
N GLY A 273 -16.24 12.31 -15.13
CA GLY A 273 -17.00 12.33 -13.87
C GLY A 273 -16.55 13.37 -12.85
N SER A 274 -17.35 13.56 -11.81
CA SER A 274 -17.17 14.60 -10.79
C SER A 274 -16.04 14.31 -9.79
N GLY A 275 -15.61 13.07 -9.69
CA GLY A 275 -14.56 12.67 -8.75
C GLY A 275 -13.14 13.15 -9.07
N TRP A 276 -12.92 13.82 -10.22
CA TRP A 276 -11.61 14.30 -10.67
C TRP A 276 -11.28 15.69 -10.12
N THR A 277 -10.79 15.74 -8.88
CA THR A 277 -10.20 16.94 -8.29
C THR A 277 -8.90 17.34 -9.02
N THR A 278 -8.47 18.59 -8.88
CA THR A 278 -7.18 19.07 -9.42
C THR A 278 -6.03 18.15 -9.05
N GLU A 279 -5.95 17.73 -7.79
CA GLU A 279 -4.90 16.83 -7.29
C GLU A 279 -4.92 15.47 -7.99
N ARG A 280 -6.10 14.87 -8.17
CA ARG A 280 -6.25 13.57 -8.86
C ARG A 280 -5.89 13.67 -10.33
N VAL A 281 -6.29 14.75 -11.00
CA VAL A 281 -5.92 15.01 -12.41
C VAL A 281 -4.40 15.14 -12.54
N LEU A 282 -3.76 15.90 -11.66
CA LEU A 282 -2.30 16.06 -11.63
C LEU A 282 -1.59 14.74 -11.33
N ALA A 283 -2.09 13.94 -10.39
CA ALA A 283 -1.53 12.63 -10.08
C ALA A 283 -1.61 11.68 -11.30
N ALA A 284 -2.76 11.63 -11.98
CA ALA A 284 -2.94 10.78 -13.16
C ALA A 284 -2.08 11.23 -14.35
N GLY A 285 -1.99 12.54 -14.59
CA GLY A 285 -1.09 13.11 -15.60
C GLY A 285 0.39 12.90 -15.26
N GLY A 286 0.74 13.03 -13.98
CA GLY A 286 2.07 12.77 -13.44
C GLY A 286 2.52 11.33 -13.63
N ALA A 287 1.60 10.36 -13.47
CA ALA A 287 1.87 8.95 -13.75
C ALA A 287 2.22 8.71 -15.23
N LEU A 288 1.44 9.28 -16.16
CA LEU A 288 1.74 9.20 -17.59
C LEU A 288 3.10 9.84 -17.93
N ARG A 289 3.40 10.98 -17.32
CA ARG A 289 4.69 11.66 -17.47
C ARG A 289 5.85 10.82 -16.94
N ALA A 290 5.72 10.25 -15.75
CA ALA A 290 6.76 9.42 -15.13
C ALA A 290 7.08 8.19 -15.99
N HIS A 291 6.05 7.54 -16.54
CA HIS A 291 6.26 6.43 -17.47
C HIS A 291 7.05 6.84 -18.71
N LEU A 292 6.69 7.97 -19.34
CA LEU A 292 7.37 8.48 -20.54
C LEU A 292 8.79 9.02 -20.27
N ALA A 293 9.13 9.30 -19.01
CA ALA A 293 10.50 9.62 -18.61
C ALA A 293 11.44 8.41 -18.71
N GLY A 294 10.89 7.19 -18.61
CA GLY A 294 11.65 5.97 -18.40
C GLY A 294 12.18 5.86 -16.95
N PRO A 295 12.79 4.72 -16.58
CA PRO A 295 13.52 4.62 -15.33
C PRO A 295 14.65 5.64 -15.33
N ALA A 296 14.82 6.37 -14.22
CA ALA A 296 15.98 7.23 -14.04
C ALA A 296 17.24 6.35 -14.14
N SER A 297 17.98 6.51 -15.25
CA SER A 297 19.23 5.81 -15.53
C SER A 297 20.34 6.24 -14.58
#